data_AF-A0A1X7U0S9-F1
#
_entry.id   AF-A0A1X7U0S9-F1
#
_cell.length_a   1.000
_cell.length_b   1.000
_cell.length_c   1.000
_cell.angle_alpha   90.00
_cell.angle_beta   90.00
_cell.angle_gamma   90.00
#
_symmetry.space_group_name_H-M   'P 1'
#
loop_
_entity.id
_entity.type
_entity.pdbx_description
1 polymer ?
#
loop_
_entity_poly.entity_id
_entity_poly.type
_entity_poly.pdbx_seq_one_letter_code
_entity_poly.pdbx_strand_id
1 'polypeptide(L)' 'MSFVKVSFEVFGRVQGVFFRKGTQKVCEQNKVCGWVKNTPQGTVVGVIEGDKEAIAIM' A
#
# COMPACT_ATOMS: atom_id res chain seq x y z
N MET A 1 7.96 -11.45 16.24
CA MET A 1 7.74 -10.72 14.98
C MET A 1 6.95 -11.63 14.05
N SER A 2 5.70 -11.26 13.76
CA SER A 2 4.81 -12.02 12.88
C SER A 2 4.67 -11.22 11.61
N PHE A 3 5.26 -11.74 10.53
CA PHE A 3 5.10 -11.19 9.21
C PHE A 3 3.72 -11.54 8.67
N VAL A 4 3.03 -10.53 8.15
CA VAL A 4 1.73 -10.70 7.50
C VAL A 4 1.78 -10.11 6.10
N LYS A 5 0.97 -10.69 5.22
CA LYS A 5 0.79 -10.22 3.86
C LYS A 5 -0.65 -9.77 3.69
N VAL A 6 -0.86 -8.54 3.26
CA VAL A 6 -2.18 -7.94 3.07
C VAL A 6 -2.31 -7.44 1.65
N SER A 7 -3.35 -7.89 0.96
CA SER A 7 -3.78 -7.35 -0.33
C SER A 7 -4.95 -6.40 -0.12
N PHE A 8 -4.92 -5.24 -0.78
CA PHE A 8 -5.95 -4.22 -0.66
C PHE A 8 -6.32 -3.62 -2.01
N GLU A 9 -7.53 -3.05 -2.05
CA GLU A 9 -8.03 -2.24 -3.16
C GLU A 9 -8.67 -0.96 -2.60
N VAL A 10 -8.31 0.18 -3.18
CA VAL A 10 -8.75 1.51 -2.75
C VAL A 10 -9.59 2.14 -3.85
N PHE A 11 -10.79 2.60 -3.46
CA PHE A 11 -11.77 3.23 -4.33
C PHE A 11 -11.85 4.73 -4.07
N GLY A 12 -12.34 5.49 -5.07
CA GLY A 12 -12.50 6.95 -4.99
C GLY A 12 -11.50 7.72 -5.85
N ARG A 13 -11.18 8.97 -5.48
CA ARG A 13 -10.24 9.81 -6.24
C ARG A 13 -8.78 9.48 -5.90
N VAL A 14 -8.31 8.33 -6.40
CA VAL A 14 -6.98 7.76 -6.08
C VAL A 14 -5.96 7.88 -7.22
N GLN A 15 -6.39 8.19 -8.43
CA GLN A 15 -5.51 8.40 -9.59
C GLN A 15 -5.25 9.89 -9.83
N GLY A 16 -4.03 10.23 -10.25
CA GLY A 16 -3.62 11.63 -10.47
C GLY A 16 -3.33 12.44 -9.20
N VAL A 17 -3.35 11.82 -8.01
CA VAL A 17 -3.16 12.48 -6.70
C VAL A 17 -1.89 12.04 -5.96
N PHE A 18 -0.90 11.50 -6.68
CA PHE A 18 0.34 10.97 -6.11
C PHE A 18 0.18 9.84 -5.07
N PHE A 19 -0.97 9.16 -5.04
CA PHE A 19 -1.27 8.09 -4.08
C PHE A 19 -0.14 7.04 -4.01
N ARG A 20 0.26 6.49 -5.16
CA ARG A 20 1.35 5.49 -5.25
C ARG A 20 2.66 5.95 -4.62
N LYS A 21 3.05 7.20 -4.86
CA LYS A 21 4.29 7.79 -4.31
C LYS A 21 4.18 8.01 -2.80
N GLY A 22 3.00 8.39 -2.32
CA GLY A 22 2.69 8.49 -0.89
C GLY A 22 2.79 7.13 -0.20
N THR A 23 2.13 6.11 -0.76
CA THR A 23 2.19 4.73 -0.26
C THR A 23 3.63 4.21 -0.21
N GLN A 24 4.42 4.41 -1.27
CA GLN A 24 5.82 4.00 -1.29
C GLN A 24 6.63 4.65 -0.16
N LYS A 25 6.47 5.96 0.06
CA LYS A 25 7.18 6.68 1.13
C LYS A 25 6.82 6.14 2.52
N VAL A 26 5.54 5.85 2.76
CA VAL A 26 5.08 5.26 4.03
C VAL A 26 5.64 3.84 4.21
N CYS A 27 5.70 3.04 3.14
CA CYS A 27 6.32 1.71 3.15
C CYS A 27 7.81 1.78 3.51
N GLU A 28 8.56 2.69 2.91
CA GLU A 28 9.98 2.92 3.18
C GLU A 28 10.21 3.36 4.64
N GLN A 29 9.37 4.24 5.18
CA GLN A 29 9.46 4.70 6.57
C GLN A 29 9.18 3.60 7.59
N ASN A 30 8.24 2.71 7.29
CA ASN A 30 7.81 1.62 8.19
C ASN A 30 8.52 0.29 7.93
N LYS A 31 9.52 0.26 7.02
CA LYS A 31 10.27 -0.95 6.63
C LYS A 31 9.36 -2.10 6.17
N VAL A 32 8.32 -1.76 5.42
CA VAL A 32 7.38 -2.71 4.83
C VAL A 32 7.64 -2.80 3.33
N CYS A 33 7.60 -4.02 2.79
CA CYS A 33 7.85 -4.29 1.38
C CYS A 33 6.52 -4.52 0.65
N GLY A 34 6.46 -4.24 -0.65
CA GLY A 34 5.22 -4.43 -1.38
C GLY A 34 5.21 -3.81 -2.78
N TRP A 35 4.02 -3.79 -3.37
CA TRP A 35 3.77 -3.12 -4.64
C TRP A 35 2.41 -2.43 -4.64
N VAL A 36 2.29 -1.38 -5.44
CA VAL A 36 1.04 -0.62 -5.63
C VAL A 36 0.87 -0.25 -7.09
N LYS A 37 -0.34 -0.38 -7.62
CA LYS A 37 -0.66 -0.21 -9.04
C LYS A 37 -2.02 0.44 -9.23
N ASN A 38 -2.12 1.35 -10.21
CA ASN A 38 -3.40 1.87 -10.67
C ASN A 38 -4.10 0.84 -11.57
N THR A 39 -5.40 0.67 -11.39
CA THR A 39 -6.21 -0.21 -12.24
C THR A 39 -6.87 0.58 -13.38
N PRO A 40 -7.25 -0.06 -14.49
CA PRO A 40 -8.08 0.54 -15.53
C PRO A 40 -9.46 1.02 -15.02
N GLN A 41 -9.96 0.45 -13.92
CA GLN A 41 -11.26 0.75 -13.32
C GLN A 41 -11.25 2.06 -12.51
N GLY A 42 -10.12 2.76 -12.42
CA GLY A 42 -10.01 3.99 -11.63
C GLY A 42 -9.63 3.74 -10.16
N THR A 43 -9.40 2.49 -9.75
CA THR A 43 -8.98 2.10 -8.39
C THR A 43 -7.46 2.00 -8.29
N VAL A 44 -6.97 1.80 -7.06
CA VAL A 44 -5.58 1.44 -6.78
C VAL A 44 -5.57 0.13 -6.03
N VAL A 45 -4.80 -0.84 -6.52
CA VAL A 45 -4.58 -2.13 -5.87
C VAL A 45 -3.14 -2.25 -5.39
N GLY A 46 -2.92 -3.00 -4.31
CA GLY A 46 -1.59 -3.22 -3.80
C GLY A 46 -1.49 -4.41 -2.87
N VAL A 47 -0.25 -4.81 -2.62
CA VAL A 47 0.10 -5.83 -1.65
C VAL A 47 1.23 -5.29 -0.80
N ILE A 48 1.09 -5.42 0.51
CA ILE A 48 2.13 -5.09 1.49
C ILE A 48 2.45 -6.31 2.35
N GLU A 49 3.72 -6.44 2.69
CA GLU A 49 4.28 -7.52 3.48
C GLU A 49 5.31 -6.97 4.46
N GLY A 50 5.18 -7.34 5.73
CA GLY A 50 5.96 -6.76 6.81
C GLY A 50 5.47 -7.23 8.16
N ASP A 51 6.09 -6.71 9.22
CA ASP A 51 5.64 -6.97 10.59
C ASP A 51 4.20 -6.50 10.80
N LYS A 52 3.40 -7.30 11.51
CA LYS A 52 1.99 -7.00 11.79
C LYS A 52 1.79 -5.60 12.39
N GLU A 53 2.67 -5.18 13.29
CA GLU A 53 2.61 -3.85 13.91
C GLU A 53 2.92 -2.73 12.91
N ALA A 54 3.88 -2.93 12.01
CA ALA A 54 4.22 -1.98 10.96
C ALA A 54 3.14 -1.87 9.89
N ILE A 55 2.43 -2.96 9.62
CA ILE A 55 1.29 -2.98 8.69
C ILE A 55 0.03 -2.37 9.33
N ALA A 56 -0.20 -2.54 10.62
CA ALA A 56 -1.40 -2.04 11.31
C ALA A 56 -1.50 -0.50 11.36
N ILE A 57 -0.40 0.20 11.14
CA ILE A 57 -0.32 1.68 11.15
C ILE A 57 -0.36 2.29 9.74
N MET A 58 -0.44 1.46 8.69
CA MET A 58 -0.65 1.91 7.30
C MET A 58 -2.13 2.09 6.97
#